data_AF-A0A2X4TNU5-F1
#
_entry.id   AF-A0A2X4TNU5-F1
#
_cell.length_a   1.000
_cell.length_b   1.000
_cell.length_c   1.000
_cell.angle_alpha   90.00
_cell.angle_beta   90.00
_cell.angle_gamma   90.00
#
_symmetry.space_group_name_H-M   'P 1'
#
loop_
_entity.id
_entity.type
_entity.pdbx_description
1 polymer ?
#
loop_
_entity_poly.entity_id
_entity_poly.type
_entity_poly.pdbx_seq_one_letter_code
_entity_poly.pdbx_strand_id
1 'polypeptide(L)'
;MLNPLEIYLGSRYLQKNQNLDDVPDKALARQSLQLGNSATLNVGTTPDTVAAGDDGRITGAMQKSQNGGDIPDIDLFVRNIGAARAFNGGIHIGGAVNGGRLI
;
A
#
# COMPACT_ATOMS: atom_id res chain seq x y z
N MET A 1 21.66 44.48 -6.09
CA MET A 1 21.30 44.19 -7.50
C MET A 1 21.96 42.88 -7.86
N LEU A 2 21.22 41.91 -8.41
CA LEU A 2 21.82 40.67 -8.91
C LEU A 2 22.72 40.98 -10.10
N ASN A 3 23.85 40.30 -10.21
CA ASN A 3 24.76 40.54 -11.33
C ASN A 3 24.18 39.94 -12.64
N PRO A 4 24.60 40.42 -13.82
CA PRO A 4 24.03 39.95 -15.10
C PRO A 4 24.21 38.45 -15.33
N LEU A 5 25.28 37.83 -14.80
CA LEU A 5 25.53 36.40 -14.94
C LEU A 5 24.56 35.58 -14.08
N GLU A 6 24.23 36.03 -12.87
CA GLU A 6 23.23 35.41 -11.99
C GLU A 6 21.83 35.46 -12.62
N ILE A 7 21.47 36.57 -13.26
CA ILE A 7 20.18 36.71 -13.97
C ILE A 7 20.11 35.72 -15.14
N TYR A 8 21.18 35.64 -15.94
CA TYR A 8 21.26 34.75 -17.09
C TYR A 8 21.24 33.27 -16.70
N LEU A 9 22.00 32.90 -15.66
CA LEU A 9 22.06 31.54 -15.13
C LEU A 9 20.73 31.14 -14.50
N GLY A 10 20.12 32.03 -13.70
CA GLY A 10 18.83 31.81 -13.06
C GLY A 10 17.67 31.66 -14.06
N SER A 11 17.84 32.12 -15.30
CA SER A 11 16.84 31.96 -16.37
C SER A 11 17.05 30.71 -17.23
N ARG A 12 18.17 29.97 -17.08
CA ARG A 12 18.52 28.80 -17.93
C ARG A 12 18.63 27.50 -17.19
N TYR A 13 18.99 27.54 -15.91
CA TYR A 13 19.21 26.36 -15.09
C TYR A 13 18.28 26.38 -13.89
N LEU A 14 17.97 25.20 -13.36
CA LEU A 14 17.20 25.06 -12.13
C LEU A 14 17.94 25.71 -10.96
N GLN A 15 17.23 26.59 -10.26
CA GLN A 15 17.72 27.28 -9.09
C GLN A 15 17.48 26.39 -7.86
N LYS A 16 18.55 26.01 -7.16
CA LYS A 16 18.48 25.06 -6.01
C LYS A 16 17.50 25.51 -4.93
N ASN A 17 17.38 26.82 -4.69
CA ASN A 17 16.50 27.39 -3.68
C ASN A 17 15.02 27.44 -4.10
N GLN A 18 14.69 27.22 -5.38
CA GLN A 18 13.31 27.15 -5.87
C GLN A 18 12.70 25.75 -5.70
N ASN A 19 13.47 24.75 -5.27
CA ASN A 19 12.99 23.37 -5.03
C ASN A 19 12.14 22.81 -6.19
N LEU A 20 12.62 22.99 -7.42
CA LEU A 20 11.95 22.55 -8.66
C LEU A 20 10.64 23.27 -8.99
N ASP A 21 10.29 24.34 -8.28
CA ASP A 21 9.12 25.15 -8.64
C ASP A 21 9.30 25.82 -10.01
N ASP A 22 10.55 26.14 -10.36
CA ASP A 22 11.01 26.73 -11.61
C ASP A 22 11.11 25.74 -12.79
N VAL A 23 10.66 24.49 -12.63
CA VAL A 23 10.49 23.55 -13.75
C VAL A 23 9.30 24.01 -14.62
N PRO A 24 9.49 24.35 -15.91
CA PRO A 24 8.42 24.87 -16.77
C PRO A 24 7.29 23.87 -17.03
N ASP A 25 7.63 22.61 -17.27
CA ASP A 25 6.68 21.51 -17.45
C ASP A 25 7.03 20.35 -16.52
N LYS A 26 6.37 20.35 -15.36
CA LYS A 26 6.54 19.31 -14.33
C LYS A 26 6.04 17.94 -14.81
N ALA A 27 5.12 17.87 -15.79
CA ALA A 27 4.64 16.61 -16.33
C ALA A 27 5.64 15.99 -17.30
N LEU A 28 6.17 16.77 -18.24
CA LEU A 28 7.22 16.33 -19.15
C LEU A 28 8.48 15.91 -18.38
N ALA A 29 8.88 16.65 -17.34
CA ALA A 29 10.02 16.29 -16.51
C ALA A 29 9.86 14.88 -15.89
N ARG A 30 8.69 14.55 -15.35
CA ARG A 30 8.39 13.20 -14.82
C ARG A 30 8.42 12.13 -15.92
N GLN A 31 7.93 12.45 -17.12
CA GLN A 31 7.95 11.54 -18.28
C GLN A 31 9.39 11.25 -18.74
N SER A 32 10.24 12.27 -18.86
CA SER A 32 11.64 12.10 -19.24
C SER A 32 12.42 11.23 -18.26
N LEU A 33 12.06 11.30 -16.97
CA LEU A 33 12.62 10.44 -15.92
C LEU A 33 11.94 9.06 -15.83
N GLN A 34 10.92 8.80 -16.65
CA GLN A 34 10.20 7.53 -16.71
C GLN A 34 9.59 7.10 -15.36
N LEU A 35 9.19 8.06 -14.53
CA LEU A 35 8.68 7.79 -13.17
C LEU A 35 7.28 7.16 -13.15
N GLY A 36 6.54 7.24 -14.28
CA GLY A 36 5.17 6.76 -14.38
C GLY A 36 4.17 7.58 -13.54
N ASN A 37 2.98 7.02 -13.35
CA ASN A 37 1.86 7.71 -12.70
C ASN A 37 1.97 7.74 -11.17
N SER A 38 2.70 6.80 -10.56
CA SER A 38 2.90 6.74 -9.09
C SER A 38 3.55 8.00 -8.52
N ALA A 39 4.31 8.76 -9.33
CA ALA A 39 4.93 10.01 -8.93
C ALA A 39 3.93 11.14 -8.61
N THR A 40 2.65 11.00 -8.96
CA THR A 40 1.61 12.02 -8.73
C THR A 40 0.37 11.50 -8.02
N LEU A 41 0.23 10.19 -7.82
CA LEU A 41 -0.91 9.61 -7.12
C LEU A 41 -0.64 9.51 -5.62
N ASN A 42 -1.68 9.72 -4.81
CA ASN A 42 -1.61 9.44 -3.38
C ASN A 42 -1.49 7.93 -3.14
N VAL A 43 -1.01 7.54 -1.96
CA VAL A 43 -1.12 6.17 -1.45
C VAL A 43 -2.44 6.03 -0.71
N GLY A 44 -3.20 4.96 -0.98
CA GLY A 44 -4.49 4.76 -0.34
C GLY A 44 -5.19 3.48 -0.81
N THR A 45 -6.43 3.29 -0.34
CA THR A 45 -7.24 2.09 -0.56
C THR A 45 -8.38 2.26 -1.59
N THR A 46 -8.38 3.38 -2.33
CA THR A 46 -9.43 3.71 -3.31
C THR A 46 -8.91 3.57 -4.75
N PRO A 47 -9.80 3.57 -5.77
CA PRO A 47 -9.38 3.78 -7.15
C PRO A 47 -8.54 5.07 -7.30
N ASP A 48 -7.71 5.11 -8.34
CA ASP A 48 -6.82 6.25 -8.66
C ASP A 48 -5.77 6.58 -7.58
N THR A 49 -5.45 5.64 -6.69
CA THR A 49 -4.30 5.71 -5.78
C THR A 49 -3.33 4.56 -6.02
N VAL A 50 -2.07 4.75 -5.62
CA VAL A 50 -1.15 3.64 -5.39
C VAL A 50 -1.72 2.80 -4.25
N ALA A 51 -1.86 1.49 -4.46
CA ALA A 51 -2.46 0.59 -3.48
C ALA A 51 -1.62 0.54 -2.20
N ALA A 52 -2.24 0.91 -1.07
CA ALA A 52 -1.67 0.71 0.26
C ALA A 52 -1.64 -0.77 0.63
N GLY A 53 -0.84 -1.16 1.63
CA GLY A 53 -0.67 -2.57 2.01
C GLY A 53 -1.94 -3.25 2.54
N ASP A 54 -2.92 -2.48 3.01
CA ASP A 54 -4.24 -2.92 3.46
C ASP A 54 -5.35 -2.75 2.42
N ASP A 55 -4.99 -2.45 1.17
CA ASP A 55 -5.93 -2.27 0.06
C ASP A 55 -6.49 -3.63 -0.41
N GLY A 56 -7.82 -3.73 -0.47
CA GLY A 56 -8.53 -4.92 -0.94
C GLY A 56 -8.29 -5.25 -2.42
N ARG A 57 -7.76 -4.31 -3.22
CA ARG A 57 -7.30 -4.55 -4.59
C ARG A 57 -6.05 -5.43 -4.66
N ILE A 58 -5.32 -5.61 -3.55
CA ILE A 58 -4.20 -6.55 -3.48
C ILE A 58 -4.76 -7.98 -3.44
N THR A 59 -4.96 -8.56 -4.62
CA THR A 59 -5.43 -9.93 -4.78
C THR A 59 -4.31 -10.93 -4.54
N GLY A 60 -4.62 -12.07 -3.91
CA GLY A 60 -3.66 -13.13 -3.62
C GLY A 60 -2.98 -13.03 -2.25
N ALA A 61 -3.16 -11.92 -1.53
CA ALA A 61 -2.86 -11.82 -0.11
C ALA A 61 -4.10 -12.16 0.72
N MET A 62 -3.91 -12.61 1.97
CA MET A 62 -5.00 -12.78 2.93
C MET A 62 -5.47 -11.41 3.43
N GLN A 63 -6.76 -11.13 3.25
CA GLN A 63 -7.40 -9.87 3.58
C GLN A 63 -7.83 -9.86 5.05
N LYS A 64 -7.30 -8.90 5.82
CA LYS A 64 -7.53 -8.82 7.28
C LYS A 64 -9.02 -8.75 7.64
N SER A 65 -9.81 -8.04 6.84
CA SER A 65 -11.26 -7.91 7.05
C SER A 65 -12.02 -9.23 6.92
N GLN A 66 -11.48 -10.22 6.22
CA GLN A 66 -12.10 -11.53 6.03
C GLN A 66 -11.72 -12.55 7.10
N ASN A 67 -10.76 -12.23 7.98
CA ASN A 67 -10.34 -13.10 9.08
C ASN A 67 -10.03 -14.55 8.61
N GLY A 68 -9.41 -14.70 7.44
CA GLY A 68 -9.08 -15.99 6.84
C GLY A 68 -10.21 -16.68 6.07
N GLY A 69 -11.38 -16.04 5.94
CA GLY A 69 -12.48 -16.55 5.11
C GLY A 69 -12.18 -16.60 3.61
N ASP A 70 -11.15 -15.87 3.17
CA ASP A 70 -10.65 -15.82 1.80
C ASP A 70 -9.56 -16.86 1.49
N ILE A 71 -9.27 -17.79 2.42
CA ILE A 71 -8.35 -18.89 2.19
C ILE A 71 -9.02 -19.95 1.27
N PRO A 72 -8.48 -20.23 0.07
CA PRO A 72 -9.14 -21.15 -0.88
C PRO A 72 -9.16 -22.61 -0.42
N ASP A 73 -8.09 -23.07 0.22
CA ASP A 73 -7.97 -24.42 0.77
C ASP A 73 -7.58 -24.35 2.26
N ILE A 74 -8.61 -24.32 3.10
CA ILE A 74 -8.47 -24.23 4.56
C ILE A 74 -7.83 -25.52 5.13
N ASP A 75 -8.02 -26.67 4.47
CA ASP A 75 -7.43 -27.96 4.91
C ASP A 75 -5.92 -27.95 4.72
N LEU A 76 -5.47 -27.54 3.54
CA LEU A 76 -4.05 -27.39 3.25
C LEU A 76 -3.42 -26.30 4.11
N PHE A 77 -4.09 -25.15 4.29
CA PHE A 77 -3.59 -24.08 5.15
C PHE A 77 -3.33 -24.58 6.57
N VAL A 78 -4.30 -25.26 7.19
CA VAL A 78 -4.17 -25.84 8.53
C VAL A 78 -3.01 -26.83 8.61
N ARG A 79 -2.87 -27.72 7.62
CA ARG A 79 -1.75 -28.69 7.57
C ARG A 79 -0.40 -27.98 7.50
N ASN A 80 -0.28 -26.93 6.68
CA ASN A 80 0.96 -26.18 6.50
C ASN A 80 1.37 -25.42 7.77
N ILE A 81 0.43 -24.89 8.54
CA ILE A 81 0.72 -24.21 9.80
C ILE A 81 0.83 -25.17 11.00
N GLY A 82 0.62 -26.48 10.80
CA GLY A 82 0.67 -27.48 11.86
C GLY A 82 -0.43 -27.35 12.91
N ALA A 83 -1.59 -26.78 12.55
CA ALA A 83 -2.71 -26.61 13.48
C ALA A 83 -3.60 -27.87 13.51
N ALA A 84 -4.31 -28.07 14.64
CA ALA A 84 -5.37 -29.07 14.74
C ALA A 84 -6.72 -28.47 14.32
N ARG A 85 -7.58 -29.27 13.67
CA ARG A 85 -8.98 -28.92 13.36
C ARG A 85 -9.91 -29.76 14.24
N ALA A 86 -10.81 -29.11 14.97
CA ALA A 86 -11.86 -29.77 15.73
C ALA A 86 -12.99 -30.15 14.78
N PHE A 87 -13.17 -31.46 14.56
CA PHE A 87 -14.29 -31.99 13.75
C PHE A 87 -15.57 -32.21 14.58
N ASN A 88 -15.51 -32.01 15.91
CA ASN A 88 -16.63 -32.13 16.84
C ASN A 88 -16.68 -30.89 17.75
N GLY A 89 -17.88 -30.34 17.99
CA GLY A 89 -18.09 -29.12 18.77
C GLY A 89 -17.68 -29.19 20.25
N GLY A 90 -17.44 -30.39 20.80
CA GLY A 90 -16.91 -30.58 22.14
C GLY A 90 -15.37 -30.48 22.25
N ILE A 91 -14.66 -30.39 21.12
CA ILE A 91 -13.20 -30.27 21.11
C ILE A 91 -12.82 -28.79 21.02
N HIS A 92 -12.25 -28.25 22.10
CA HIS A 92 -11.74 -26.88 22.16
C HIS A 92 -10.28 -26.82 21.68
N ILE A 93 -10.03 -26.21 20.52
CA ILE A 93 -8.69 -26.05 19.91
C ILE A 93 -8.20 -24.59 19.88
N GLY A 94 -8.84 -23.71 20.65
CA GLY A 94 -8.52 -22.27 20.72
C GLY A 94 -9.70 -21.37 20.30
N GLY A 95 -9.66 -20.12 20.77
CA GLY A 95 -10.77 -19.16 20.72
C GLY A 95 -11.45 -19.02 22.08
N ALA A 96 -11.50 -17.80 22.61
CA ALA A 96 -12.28 -17.54 23.82
C ALA A 96 -13.75 -17.79 23.53
N VAL A 97 -14.38 -18.68 24.30
CA VAL A 97 -15.83 -18.84 24.35
C VAL A 97 -16.44 -17.54 24.91
N ASN A 98 -16.64 -16.54 24.06
CA ASN A 98 -17.35 -15.33 24.45
C ASN A 98 -18.86 -15.61 24.46
N GLY A 99 -19.31 -16.25 25.54
CA GLY A 99 -20.72 -16.28 25.94
C GLY A 99 -21.25 -17.67 26.32
N GLY A 100 -21.53 -17.86 27.62
CA GLY A 100 -22.64 -18.74 28.02
C GLY A 100 -22.33 -19.85 29.03
N ARG A 101 -22.18 -19.45 30.30
CA ARG A 101 -22.55 -20.14 31.56
C ARG A 101 -22.16 -21.62 31.75
N LEU A 102 -21.24 -21.81 32.69
CA LEU A 102 -21.07 -23.02 33.50
C LEU A 102 -22.42 -23.42 34.12
N ILE A 103 -22.88 -24.63 33.86
CA ILE A 103 -23.84 -25.30 34.76
C ILE A 103 -23.13 -25.68 36.05
#